data_AF-A0A2H6LQJ0-F1
#
_entry.id   AF-A0A2H6LQJ0-F1
#
_cell.length_a   1.000
_cell.length_b   1.000
_cell.length_c   1.000
_cell.angle_alpha   90.00
_cell.angle_beta   90.00
_cell.angle_gamma   90.00
#
_symmetry.space_group_name_H-M   'P 1'
#
loop_
_entity.id
_entity.type
_entity.pdbx_description
1 polymer ?
#
loop_
_entity_poly.entity_id
_entity_poly.type
_entity_poly.pdbx_seq_one_letter_code
_entity_poly.pdbx_strand_id
1 'polypeptide(L)'
;MNLVIFDIDGTLTNTNQIDETCFINTFASEFGFIDINSNWAEYKKITDSGITQQIFQERLQRQPSELEIKRFKLAFVEKLQQEIITHKHLFSSIPGAEKVLAELQTSITWCVAIATGGWYNSALLKLQAADLEIHNIPLASSDDGISREDIINAAILKAKNNYNIEEFTKIVFIGDGIWDIKAARNLNISFIGIANHQAPEKLLDAGAKTVLQDFDNCDFTKLLDAAEVPKYNIPFLLHITQHLSWEQAKDNDIYIAESLVNEGFIHCSKVAQIIPVANRFFYNQQKLVILLIDSQKVEAEIRYEAGETGEIFPHIYGSLNIDAVTQVINFASGVNGYFDLPKQLQDLLSETE
;
A
#
# COMPACT_ATOMS: atom_id res chain seq x y z
N MET A 1 23.88 -9.85 -10.40
CA MET A 1 22.62 -9.86 -11.16
C MET A 1 21.55 -9.21 -10.29
N ASN A 2 20.63 -8.49 -10.89
CA ASN A 2 19.49 -7.89 -10.20
C ASN A 2 18.24 -8.75 -10.41
N LEU A 3 17.20 -8.55 -9.60
CA LEU A 3 15.91 -9.22 -9.75
C LEU A 3 14.80 -8.19 -9.85
N VAL A 4 13.94 -8.32 -10.84
CA VAL A 4 12.64 -7.64 -10.89
C VAL A 4 11.54 -8.66 -10.65
N ILE A 5 10.60 -8.32 -9.78
CA ILE A 5 9.47 -9.17 -9.40
C ILE A 5 8.19 -8.42 -9.76
N PHE A 6 7.29 -9.06 -10.50
CA PHE A 6 6.02 -8.47 -10.91
C PHE A 6 4.85 -9.07 -10.12
N ASP A 7 3.96 -8.21 -9.63
CA ASP A 7 2.57 -8.59 -9.36
C ASP A 7 1.80 -8.85 -10.68
N ILE A 8 0.58 -9.39 -10.61
CA ILE A 8 -0.23 -9.78 -11.77
C ILE A 8 -1.40 -8.82 -11.99
N ASP A 9 -2.37 -8.83 -11.08
CA ASP A 9 -3.65 -8.15 -11.27
C ASP A 9 -3.46 -6.64 -11.14
N GLY A 10 -3.85 -5.89 -12.17
CA GLY A 10 -3.59 -4.43 -12.26
C GLY A 10 -2.15 -4.07 -12.62
N THR A 11 -1.23 -5.02 -12.55
CA THR A 11 0.20 -4.82 -12.82
C THR A 11 0.61 -5.38 -14.19
N LEU A 12 0.47 -6.69 -14.42
CA LEU A 12 0.74 -7.32 -15.72
C LEU A 12 -0.53 -7.51 -16.54
N THR A 13 -1.66 -7.75 -15.88
CA THR A 13 -2.96 -8.03 -16.52
C THR A 13 -4.04 -7.11 -15.98
N ASN A 14 -5.00 -6.72 -16.83
CA ASN A 14 -6.10 -5.83 -16.46
C ASN A 14 -7.27 -6.59 -15.79
N THR A 15 -6.96 -7.43 -14.82
CA THR A 15 -7.88 -8.45 -14.28
C THR A 15 -8.45 -8.14 -12.89
N ASN A 16 -8.04 -7.05 -12.24
CA ASN A 16 -8.48 -6.67 -10.89
C ASN A 16 -10.00 -6.82 -10.68
N GLN A 17 -10.81 -6.22 -11.56
CA GLN A 17 -12.27 -6.21 -11.40
C GLN A 17 -12.91 -7.59 -11.63
N ILE A 18 -12.46 -8.32 -12.64
CA ILE A 18 -13.04 -9.62 -12.98
C ILE A 18 -12.62 -10.71 -11.98
N ASP A 19 -11.40 -10.61 -11.47
CA ASP A 19 -10.88 -11.46 -10.41
C ASP A 19 -11.67 -11.26 -9.11
N GLU A 20 -11.84 -10.01 -8.66
CA GLU A 20 -12.69 -9.65 -7.51
C GLU A 20 -14.11 -10.21 -7.65
N THR A 21 -14.71 -10.01 -8.82
CA THR A 21 -16.09 -10.47 -9.09
C THR A 21 -16.18 -11.99 -8.98
N CYS A 22 -15.26 -12.72 -9.60
CA CYS A 22 -15.22 -14.19 -9.55
C CYS A 22 -14.95 -14.70 -8.13
N PHE A 23 -14.07 -14.04 -7.39
CA PHE A 23 -13.68 -14.42 -6.04
C PHE A 23 -14.86 -14.29 -5.06
N ILE A 24 -15.53 -13.14 -5.07
CA ILE A 24 -16.74 -12.88 -4.26
C ILE A 24 -17.86 -13.85 -4.65
N ASN A 25 -18.12 -14.04 -5.93
CA ASN A 25 -19.15 -14.96 -6.40
C ASN A 25 -18.86 -16.42 -6.02
N THR A 26 -17.60 -16.79 -5.81
CA THR A 26 -17.23 -18.13 -5.33
C THR A 26 -17.56 -18.30 -3.85
N PHE A 27 -17.34 -17.28 -3.02
CA PHE A 27 -17.82 -17.29 -1.63
C PHE A 27 -19.34 -17.49 -1.56
N ALA A 28 -20.08 -16.78 -2.41
CA ALA A 28 -21.53 -16.90 -2.47
C ALA A 28 -21.97 -18.31 -2.90
N SER A 29 -21.41 -18.87 -3.98
CA SER A 29 -21.86 -20.18 -4.49
C SER A 29 -21.43 -21.36 -3.63
N GLU A 30 -20.22 -21.32 -3.06
CA GLU A 30 -19.65 -22.46 -2.33
C GLU A 30 -19.99 -22.46 -0.82
N PHE A 31 -20.23 -21.28 -0.24
CA PHE A 31 -20.40 -21.13 1.21
C PHE A 31 -21.63 -20.31 1.61
N GLY A 32 -22.34 -19.70 0.65
CA GLY A 32 -23.51 -18.86 0.92
C GLY A 32 -23.16 -17.50 1.52
N PHE A 33 -21.91 -17.05 1.42
CA PHE A 33 -21.51 -15.73 1.93
C PHE A 33 -21.74 -14.67 0.85
N ILE A 34 -22.85 -13.93 0.97
CA ILE A 34 -23.35 -13.00 -0.06
C ILE A 34 -22.95 -11.53 0.14
N ASP A 35 -22.38 -11.17 1.29
CA ASP A 35 -22.00 -9.79 1.65
C ASP A 35 -20.50 -9.71 2.00
N ILE A 36 -19.65 -10.14 1.08
CA ILE A 36 -18.19 -10.02 1.27
C ILE A 36 -17.80 -8.55 1.11
N ASN A 37 -17.06 -8.02 2.08
CA ASN A 37 -16.47 -6.68 1.98
C ASN A 37 -15.39 -6.70 0.89
N SER A 38 -15.60 -5.96 -0.20
CA SER A 38 -14.64 -5.83 -1.29
C SER A 38 -13.58 -4.76 -1.05
N ASN A 39 -13.63 -4.03 0.08
CA ASN A 39 -12.52 -3.17 0.48
C ASN A 39 -11.34 -4.02 0.98
N TRP A 40 -10.56 -4.54 0.04
CA TRP A 40 -9.44 -5.44 0.33
C TRP A 40 -8.40 -4.85 1.30
N ALA A 41 -8.28 -3.52 1.36
CA ALA A 41 -7.38 -2.82 2.26
C ALA A 41 -7.71 -3.02 3.76
N GLU A 42 -8.93 -3.44 4.11
CA GLU A 42 -9.35 -3.72 5.49
C GLU A 42 -8.94 -5.13 5.98
N TYR A 43 -8.51 -6.01 5.07
CA TYR A 43 -8.05 -7.34 5.44
C TYR A 43 -6.60 -7.32 5.90
N LYS A 44 -6.28 -8.12 6.92
CA LYS A 44 -4.93 -8.17 7.49
C LYS A 44 -3.89 -8.71 6.52
N LYS A 45 -4.30 -9.66 5.68
CA LYS A 45 -3.44 -10.37 4.73
C LYS A 45 -4.12 -10.36 3.36
N ILE A 46 -3.69 -9.45 2.50
CA ILE A 46 -4.33 -9.11 1.22
C ILE A 46 -3.82 -10.08 0.13
N THR A 47 -4.25 -11.33 0.27
CA THR A 47 -3.98 -12.48 -0.60
C THR A 47 -5.22 -13.39 -0.58
N ASP A 48 -5.45 -14.19 -1.62
CA ASP A 48 -6.61 -15.09 -1.69
C ASP A 48 -6.69 -16.00 -0.45
N SER A 49 -5.57 -16.62 -0.06
CA SER A 49 -5.49 -17.45 1.15
C SER A 49 -5.76 -16.64 2.42
N GLY A 50 -5.14 -15.46 2.57
CA GLY A 50 -5.27 -14.61 3.75
C GLY A 50 -6.69 -14.07 3.95
N ILE A 51 -7.29 -13.58 2.87
CA ILE A 51 -8.67 -13.09 2.84
C ILE A 51 -9.63 -14.24 3.14
N THR A 52 -9.44 -15.41 2.52
CA THR A 52 -10.27 -16.59 2.78
C THR A 52 -10.21 -17.03 4.24
N GLN A 53 -9.02 -17.08 4.83
CA GLN A 53 -8.85 -17.41 6.25
C GLN A 53 -9.56 -16.41 7.16
N GLN A 54 -9.45 -15.11 6.86
CA GLN A 54 -10.11 -14.06 7.65
C GLN A 54 -11.64 -14.14 7.54
N ILE A 55 -12.19 -14.31 6.32
CA ILE A 55 -13.63 -14.45 6.11
C ILE A 55 -14.18 -15.67 6.87
N PHE A 56 -13.49 -16.81 6.80
CA PHE A 56 -13.90 -18.00 7.56
C PHE A 56 -13.85 -17.78 9.07
N GLN A 57 -12.81 -17.10 9.56
CA GLN A 57 -12.71 -16.76 10.97
C GLN A 57 -13.86 -15.86 11.42
N GLU A 58 -14.21 -14.84 10.64
CA GLU A 58 -15.29 -13.89 10.95
C GLU A 58 -16.67 -14.54 10.88
N ARG A 59 -16.93 -15.34 9.83
CA ARG A 59 -18.26 -15.91 9.55
C ARG A 59 -18.53 -17.21 10.29
N LEU A 60 -17.52 -18.06 10.47
CA LEU A 60 -17.66 -19.41 11.02
C LEU A 60 -16.87 -19.63 12.31
N GLN A 61 -16.09 -18.64 12.77
CA GLN A 61 -15.27 -18.74 13.98
C GLN A 61 -14.25 -19.89 13.95
N ARG A 62 -13.79 -20.25 12.75
CA ARG A 62 -12.76 -21.27 12.52
C ARG A 62 -12.01 -20.99 11.23
N GLN A 63 -10.88 -21.68 11.07
CA GLN A 63 -10.18 -21.73 9.79
C GLN A 63 -10.89 -22.64 8.78
N PRO A 64 -10.75 -22.37 7.46
CA PRO A 64 -11.22 -23.27 6.42
C PRO A 64 -10.45 -24.59 6.47
N SER A 65 -11.13 -25.71 6.20
CA SER A 65 -10.48 -27.00 6.02
C SER A 65 -9.80 -27.08 4.64
N GLU A 66 -8.84 -28.00 4.49
CA GLU A 66 -8.16 -28.22 3.20
C GLU A 66 -9.13 -28.57 2.07
N LEU A 67 -10.19 -29.34 2.38
CA LEU A 67 -11.22 -29.69 1.40
C LEU A 67 -12.04 -28.48 0.96
N GLU A 68 -12.35 -27.56 1.88
CA GLU A 68 -13.06 -26.32 1.56
C GLU A 68 -12.19 -25.39 0.70
N ILE A 69 -10.90 -25.24 1.04
CA ILE A 69 -9.95 -24.47 0.21
C ILE A 69 -9.82 -25.08 -1.18
N LYS A 70 -9.67 -26.41 -1.29
CA LYS A 70 -9.58 -27.09 -2.58
C LYS A 70 -10.85 -26.88 -3.41
N ARG A 71 -12.03 -27.01 -2.79
CA ARG A 71 -13.33 -26.77 -3.45
C ARG A 71 -13.44 -25.32 -3.92
N PHE A 72 -13.07 -24.36 -3.09
CA PHE A 72 -13.05 -22.94 -3.44
C PHE A 72 -12.19 -22.71 -4.69
N LYS A 73 -10.93 -23.14 -4.65
CA LYS A 73 -9.98 -22.92 -5.75
C LYS A 73 -10.50 -23.47 -7.09
N LEU A 74 -11.10 -24.66 -7.06
CA LEU A 74 -11.68 -25.27 -8.26
C LEU A 74 -12.85 -24.44 -8.81
N ALA A 75 -13.79 -24.07 -7.95
CA ALA A 75 -14.95 -23.27 -8.35
C ALA A 75 -14.55 -21.86 -8.82
N PHE A 76 -13.56 -21.24 -8.20
CA PHE A 76 -13.04 -19.93 -8.58
C PHE A 76 -12.38 -19.96 -9.96
N VAL A 77 -11.51 -20.95 -10.20
CA VAL A 77 -10.87 -21.13 -11.52
C VAL A 77 -11.92 -21.42 -12.61
N GLU A 78 -12.94 -22.23 -12.31
CA GLU A 78 -14.02 -22.50 -13.27
C GLU A 78 -14.78 -21.23 -13.67
N LYS A 79 -15.08 -20.34 -12.70
CA LYS A 79 -15.71 -19.04 -13.00
C LYS A 79 -14.82 -18.17 -13.87
N LEU A 80 -13.53 -18.07 -13.55
CA LEU A 80 -12.57 -17.32 -14.39
C LEU A 80 -12.52 -17.89 -15.82
N GLN A 81 -12.54 -19.21 -16.00
CA GLN A 81 -12.59 -19.83 -17.32
C GLN A 81 -13.84 -19.46 -18.11
N GLN A 82 -15.01 -19.42 -17.46
CA GLN A 82 -16.27 -18.99 -18.08
C GLN A 82 -16.21 -17.51 -18.50
N GLU A 83 -15.60 -16.66 -17.67
CA GLU A 83 -15.40 -15.24 -17.98
C GLU A 83 -14.41 -15.04 -19.14
N ILE A 84 -13.36 -15.86 -19.25
CA ILE A 84 -12.42 -15.80 -20.39
C ILE A 84 -13.13 -16.12 -21.70
N ILE A 85 -14.03 -17.11 -21.70
CA ILE A 85 -14.79 -17.49 -22.91
C ILE A 85 -15.73 -16.35 -23.34
N THR A 86 -16.38 -15.68 -22.38
CA THR A 86 -17.45 -14.70 -22.65
C THR A 86 -16.91 -13.28 -22.81
N HIS A 87 -15.88 -12.93 -22.04
CA HIS A 87 -15.37 -11.58 -21.85
C HIS A 87 -13.83 -11.54 -21.91
N LYS A 88 -13.19 -12.25 -22.87
CA LYS A 88 -11.71 -12.30 -23.03
C LYS A 88 -11.02 -10.93 -22.92
N HIS A 89 -11.65 -9.86 -23.42
CA HIS A 89 -11.10 -8.50 -23.38
C HIS A 89 -10.84 -7.97 -21.96
N LEU A 90 -11.50 -8.50 -20.92
CA LEU A 90 -11.25 -8.17 -19.51
C LEU A 90 -9.98 -8.84 -18.94
N PHE A 91 -9.32 -9.69 -19.72
CA PHE A 91 -8.09 -10.38 -19.36
C PHE A 91 -6.89 -9.84 -20.15
N SER A 92 -6.98 -8.64 -20.74
CA SER A 92 -5.88 -8.07 -21.53
C SER A 92 -4.64 -7.83 -20.68
N SER A 93 -3.46 -7.89 -21.29
CA SER A 93 -2.23 -7.38 -20.67
C SER A 93 -2.32 -5.86 -20.46
N ILE A 94 -1.60 -5.37 -19.45
CA ILE A 94 -1.37 -3.93 -19.29
C ILE A 94 -0.50 -3.44 -20.47
N PRO A 95 -0.78 -2.27 -21.08
CA PRO A 95 0.00 -1.78 -22.23
C PRO A 95 1.50 -1.82 -21.97
N GLY A 96 2.25 -2.37 -22.92
CA GLY A 96 3.71 -2.53 -22.85
C GLY A 96 4.23 -3.69 -21.98
N ALA A 97 3.39 -4.37 -21.19
CA ALA A 97 3.83 -5.43 -20.27
C ALA A 97 4.50 -6.62 -21.00
N GLU A 98 3.90 -7.07 -22.11
CA GLU A 98 4.46 -8.14 -22.95
C GLU A 98 5.88 -7.80 -23.45
N LYS A 99 6.05 -6.57 -23.96
CA LYS A 99 7.33 -6.08 -24.47
C LYS A 99 8.37 -6.03 -23.35
N VAL A 100 8.03 -5.47 -22.19
CA VAL A 100 8.95 -5.39 -21.04
C VAL A 100 9.35 -6.78 -20.54
N LEU A 101 8.42 -7.72 -20.45
CA LEU A 101 8.73 -9.10 -20.07
C LEU A 101 9.66 -9.78 -21.09
N ALA A 102 9.42 -9.60 -22.39
CA ALA A 102 10.28 -10.14 -23.43
C ALA A 102 11.70 -9.55 -23.39
N GLU A 103 11.82 -8.23 -23.22
CA GLU A 103 13.11 -7.54 -23.08
C GLU A 103 13.89 -8.07 -21.85
N LEU A 104 13.23 -8.17 -20.70
CA LEU A 104 13.87 -8.63 -19.46
C LEU A 104 14.27 -10.10 -19.50
N GLN A 105 13.54 -10.97 -20.20
CA GLN A 105 13.93 -12.37 -20.38
C GLN A 105 15.24 -12.54 -21.16
N THR A 106 15.61 -11.55 -21.98
CA THR A 106 16.89 -11.52 -22.70
C THR A 106 17.96 -10.69 -22.00
N SER A 107 17.65 -10.12 -20.83
CA SER A 107 18.57 -9.27 -20.08
C SER A 107 19.73 -10.06 -19.50
N ILE A 108 20.92 -9.46 -19.57
CA ILE A 108 22.14 -9.98 -18.94
C ILE A 108 22.39 -9.37 -17.54
N THR A 109 21.57 -8.40 -17.12
CA THR A 109 21.71 -7.69 -15.83
C THR A 109 20.54 -7.94 -14.89
N TRP A 110 19.37 -8.29 -15.42
CA TRP A 110 18.13 -8.48 -14.68
C TRP A 110 17.58 -9.91 -14.87
N CYS A 111 17.26 -10.56 -13.75
CA CYS A 111 16.40 -11.74 -13.70
C CYS A 111 14.96 -11.31 -13.45
N VAL A 112 14.00 -12.17 -13.81
CA VAL A 112 12.57 -11.90 -13.66
C VAL A 112 11.93 -12.93 -12.74
N ALA A 113 11.00 -12.50 -11.90
CA ALA A 113 10.10 -13.39 -11.17
C ALA A 113 8.69 -12.79 -11.10
N ILE A 114 7.73 -13.60 -10.67
CA ILE A 114 6.34 -13.16 -10.43
C ILE A 114 5.97 -13.49 -8.98
N ALA A 115 5.31 -12.56 -8.30
CA ALA A 115 4.79 -12.71 -6.95
C ALA A 115 3.38 -12.13 -6.89
N THR A 116 2.36 -12.97 -6.72
CA THR A 116 0.95 -12.56 -6.74
C THR A 116 0.21 -12.97 -5.47
N GLY A 117 -0.72 -12.13 -5.03
CA GLY A 117 -1.66 -12.45 -3.97
C GLY A 117 -2.75 -13.43 -4.39
N GLY A 118 -2.90 -13.72 -5.68
CA GLY A 118 -3.81 -14.75 -6.18
C GLY A 118 -3.30 -16.17 -5.93
N TRP A 119 -4.18 -17.17 -5.98
CA TRP A 119 -3.74 -18.58 -6.04
C TRP A 119 -3.04 -18.94 -7.35
N TYR A 120 -2.21 -19.99 -7.32
CA TYR A 120 -1.34 -20.34 -8.45
C TYR A 120 -2.10 -20.60 -9.75
N ASN A 121 -3.18 -21.38 -9.68
CA ASN A 121 -3.94 -21.76 -10.89
C ASN A 121 -4.76 -20.60 -11.48
N SER A 122 -5.30 -19.70 -10.65
CA SER A 122 -5.99 -18.49 -11.14
C SER A 122 -4.99 -17.53 -11.77
N ALA A 123 -3.82 -17.34 -11.15
CA ALA A 123 -2.72 -16.54 -11.67
C ALA A 123 -2.26 -17.00 -13.06
N LEU A 124 -1.97 -18.30 -13.22
CA LEU A 124 -1.57 -18.86 -14.52
C LEU A 124 -2.64 -18.66 -15.59
N LEU A 125 -3.90 -18.89 -15.24
CA LEU A 125 -5.02 -18.75 -16.17
C LEU A 125 -5.14 -17.31 -16.68
N LYS A 126 -4.99 -16.31 -15.79
CA LYS A 126 -5.03 -14.88 -16.14
C LYS A 126 -3.88 -14.48 -17.04
N LEU A 127 -2.65 -14.90 -16.72
CA LEU A 127 -1.47 -14.64 -17.56
C LEU A 127 -1.61 -15.26 -18.95
N GLN A 128 -2.13 -16.49 -19.04
CA GLN A 128 -2.42 -17.16 -20.31
C GLN A 128 -3.51 -16.44 -21.11
N ALA A 129 -4.59 -16.00 -20.47
CA ALA A 129 -5.67 -15.28 -21.13
C ALA A 129 -5.24 -13.90 -21.65
N ALA A 130 -4.25 -13.29 -21.00
CA ALA A 130 -3.58 -12.06 -21.41
C ALA A 130 -2.53 -12.26 -22.52
N ASP A 131 -2.37 -13.50 -23.01
CA ASP A 131 -1.40 -13.86 -24.02
C ASP A 131 0.06 -13.51 -23.60
N LEU A 132 0.35 -13.53 -22.28
CA LEU A 132 1.69 -13.25 -21.72
C LEU A 132 2.54 -14.52 -21.60
N GLU A 133 3.66 -14.55 -22.32
CA GLU A 133 4.61 -15.67 -22.27
C GLU A 133 5.52 -15.60 -21.04
N ILE A 134 5.24 -16.45 -20.04
CA ILE A 134 6.01 -16.53 -18.78
C ILE A 134 6.86 -17.79 -18.66
N HIS A 135 7.25 -18.39 -19.79
CA HIS A 135 8.05 -19.61 -19.80
C HIS A 135 9.38 -19.43 -19.02
N ASN A 136 9.66 -20.32 -18.07
CA ASN A 136 10.83 -20.29 -17.19
C ASN A 136 10.94 -19.06 -16.26
N ILE A 137 9.86 -18.27 -16.12
CA ILE A 137 9.80 -17.24 -15.09
C ILE A 137 9.33 -17.90 -13.77
N PRO A 138 10.14 -17.85 -12.70
CA PRO A 138 9.75 -18.36 -11.39
C PRO A 138 8.57 -17.56 -10.84
N LEU A 139 7.51 -18.26 -10.43
CA LEU A 139 6.28 -17.68 -9.92
C LEU A 139 6.02 -18.15 -8.49
N ALA A 140 5.76 -17.22 -7.58
CA ALA A 140 5.16 -17.48 -6.28
C ALA A 140 3.77 -16.84 -6.18
N SER A 141 2.91 -17.50 -5.40
CA SER A 141 1.49 -17.17 -5.29
C SER A 141 1.02 -17.32 -3.85
N SER A 142 -0.27 -17.08 -3.60
CA SER A 142 -0.90 -17.33 -2.30
C SER A 142 -0.90 -18.80 -1.84
N ASP A 143 -0.45 -19.72 -2.70
CA ASP A 143 -0.15 -21.11 -2.32
C ASP A 143 1.20 -21.28 -1.61
N ASP A 144 2.12 -20.33 -1.80
CA ASP A 144 3.48 -20.35 -1.26
C ASP A 144 3.64 -19.51 0.00
N GLY A 145 2.67 -18.66 0.33
CA GLY A 145 2.71 -17.75 1.47
C GLY A 145 1.35 -17.12 1.77
N ILE A 146 1.11 -16.77 3.03
CA ILE A 146 -0.15 -16.14 3.47
C ILE A 146 -0.07 -14.61 3.34
N SER A 147 1.08 -14.01 3.63
CA SER A 147 1.30 -12.57 3.45
C SER A 147 1.97 -12.23 2.12
N ARG A 148 1.87 -10.97 1.68
CA ARG A 148 2.59 -10.49 0.49
C ARG A 148 4.10 -10.64 0.66
N GLU A 149 4.63 -10.39 1.86
CA GLU A 149 6.03 -10.57 2.18
C GLU A 149 6.49 -12.03 2.06
N ASP A 150 5.68 -12.99 2.52
CA ASP A 150 5.98 -14.41 2.37
C ASP A 150 6.05 -14.81 0.90
N ILE A 151 5.10 -14.33 0.09
CA ILE A 151 5.01 -14.62 -1.34
C ILE A 151 6.21 -14.03 -2.09
N ILE A 152 6.57 -12.77 -1.81
CA ILE A 152 7.74 -12.13 -2.42
C ILE A 152 9.02 -12.88 -2.03
N ASN A 153 9.19 -13.25 -0.76
CA ASN A 153 10.34 -14.05 -0.33
C ASN A 153 10.38 -15.43 -1.02
N ALA A 154 9.22 -16.07 -1.21
CA ALA A 154 9.13 -17.31 -1.97
C ALA A 154 9.51 -17.11 -3.45
N ALA A 155 9.10 -16.00 -4.08
CA ALA A 155 9.51 -15.66 -5.44
C ALA A 155 11.03 -15.44 -5.54
N ILE A 156 11.62 -14.74 -4.57
CA ILE A 156 13.08 -14.54 -4.48
C ILE A 156 13.78 -15.90 -4.38
N LEU A 157 13.33 -16.79 -3.50
CA LEU A 157 13.93 -18.12 -3.33
C LEU A 157 13.81 -18.97 -4.62
N LYS A 158 12.64 -18.97 -5.26
CA LYS A 158 12.43 -19.64 -6.54
C LYS A 158 13.34 -19.06 -7.63
N ALA A 159 13.52 -17.74 -7.66
CA ALA A 159 14.43 -17.08 -8.60
C ALA A 159 15.90 -17.43 -8.35
N LYS A 160 16.35 -17.43 -7.09
CA LYS A 160 17.71 -17.88 -6.73
C LYS A 160 18.00 -19.27 -7.26
N ASN A 161 17.06 -20.21 -7.07
CA ASN A 161 17.19 -21.57 -7.57
C ASN A 161 17.14 -21.66 -9.09
N ASN A 162 16.19 -20.96 -9.73
CA ASN A 162 15.98 -21.00 -11.19
C ASN A 162 17.18 -20.42 -11.96
N TYR A 163 17.76 -19.34 -11.46
CA TYR A 163 18.88 -18.64 -12.12
C TYR A 163 20.25 -19.02 -11.56
N ASN A 164 20.30 -19.93 -10.57
CA ASN A 164 21.53 -20.35 -9.88
C ASN A 164 22.31 -19.17 -9.30
N ILE A 165 21.62 -18.32 -8.54
CA ILE A 165 22.14 -17.09 -7.92
C ILE A 165 22.00 -17.22 -6.40
N GLU A 166 23.08 -16.99 -5.67
CA GLU A 166 23.08 -17.02 -4.20
C GLU A 166 22.40 -15.77 -3.60
N GLU A 167 22.69 -14.59 -4.16
CA GLU A 167 22.15 -13.31 -3.72
C GLU A 167 22.01 -12.33 -4.89
N PHE A 168 20.92 -11.56 -4.90
CA PHE A 168 20.66 -10.51 -5.88
C PHE A 168 21.17 -9.17 -5.35
N THR A 169 21.86 -8.40 -6.19
CA THR A 169 22.45 -7.12 -5.79
C THR A 169 21.39 -6.04 -5.57
N LYS A 170 20.31 -6.09 -6.36
CA LYS A 170 19.15 -5.21 -6.25
C LYS A 170 17.89 -6.02 -6.53
N ILE A 171 16.84 -5.75 -5.77
CA ILE A 171 15.52 -6.33 -5.98
C ILE A 171 14.52 -5.18 -6.15
N VAL A 172 13.73 -5.22 -7.22
CA VAL A 172 12.67 -4.25 -7.50
C VAL A 172 11.35 -4.99 -7.59
N PHE A 173 10.35 -4.59 -6.80
CA PHE A 173 8.99 -5.10 -6.88
C PHE A 173 8.10 -4.13 -7.66
N ILE A 174 7.30 -4.65 -8.58
CA ILE A 174 6.39 -3.89 -9.43
C ILE A 174 4.97 -4.27 -9.04
N GLY A 175 4.13 -3.29 -8.70
CA GLY A 175 2.77 -3.52 -8.23
C GLY A 175 1.85 -2.31 -8.41
N ASP A 176 0.55 -2.51 -8.30
CA ASP A 176 -0.49 -1.47 -8.40
C ASP A 176 -1.16 -1.15 -7.06
N GLY A 177 -0.91 -1.97 -6.02
CA GLY A 177 -1.57 -1.87 -4.73
C GLY A 177 -0.77 -1.14 -3.65
N ILE A 178 -1.47 -0.52 -2.69
CA ILE A 178 -0.84 0.00 -1.46
C ILE A 178 -0.19 -1.14 -0.66
N TRP A 179 -0.76 -2.34 -0.70
CA TRP A 179 -0.19 -3.52 -0.06
C TRP A 179 1.14 -3.93 -0.66
N ASP A 180 1.36 -3.70 -1.96
CA ASP A 180 2.62 -3.99 -2.63
C ASP A 180 3.71 -3.01 -2.20
N ILE A 181 3.36 -1.72 -2.08
CA ILE A 181 4.23 -0.69 -1.50
C ILE A 181 4.62 -1.04 -0.06
N LYS A 182 3.64 -1.43 0.77
CA LYS A 182 3.88 -1.82 2.16
C LYS A 182 4.83 -3.02 2.23
N ALA A 183 4.59 -4.06 1.42
CA ALA A 183 5.44 -5.25 1.40
C ALA A 183 6.86 -4.93 0.92
N ALA A 184 7.01 -4.14 -0.16
CA ALA A 184 8.32 -3.71 -0.65
C ALA A 184 9.11 -2.93 0.41
N ARG A 185 8.45 -2.02 1.13
CA ARG A 185 9.05 -1.30 2.25
C ARG A 185 9.47 -2.22 3.38
N ASN A 186 8.59 -3.11 3.83
CA ASN A 186 8.85 -4.03 4.94
C ASN A 186 10.03 -4.97 4.64
N LEU A 187 10.21 -5.33 3.36
CA LEU A 187 11.32 -6.15 2.88
C LEU A 187 12.56 -5.32 2.52
N ASN A 188 12.50 -4.00 2.63
CA ASN A 188 13.57 -3.08 2.23
C ASN A 188 14.05 -3.29 0.77
N ILE A 189 13.10 -3.51 -0.15
CA ILE A 189 13.36 -3.65 -1.59
C ILE A 189 12.78 -2.47 -2.36
N SER A 190 13.35 -2.19 -3.54
CA SER A 190 12.92 -1.08 -4.37
C SER A 190 11.54 -1.33 -4.98
N PHE A 191 10.84 -0.27 -5.37
CA PHE A 191 9.48 -0.39 -5.91
C PHE A 191 9.23 0.54 -7.09
N ILE A 192 8.39 0.09 -8.04
CA ILE A 192 7.78 0.93 -9.06
C ILE A 192 6.28 0.64 -9.09
N GLY A 193 5.47 1.70 -9.00
CA GLY A 193 4.01 1.59 -9.04
C GLY A 193 3.46 1.57 -10.46
N ILE A 194 2.41 0.79 -10.72
CA ILE A 194 1.60 0.85 -11.94
C ILE A 194 0.21 1.36 -11.58
N ALA A 195 -0.18 2.52 -12.10
CA ALA A 195 -1.46 3.17 -11.83
C ALA A 195 -2.42 3.02 -13.03
N ASN A 196 -2.59 1.80 -13.55
CA ASN A 196 -3.42 1.58 -14.73
C ASN A 196 -4.87 2.01 -14.48
N HIS A 197 -5.34 3.03 -15.21
CA HIS A 197 -6.63 3.69 -15.02
C HIS A 197 -6.95 4.11 -13.58
N GLN A 198 -5.92 4.28 -12.74
CA GLN A 198 -6.03 4.73 -11.35
C GLN A 198 -5.28 6.06 -11.17
N ALA A 199 -5.69 6.80 -10.15
CA ALA A 199 -5.04 8.04 -9.75
C ALA A 199 -3.63 7.71 -9.17
N PRO A 200 -2.52 8.15 -9.79
CA PRO A 200 -1.16 7.83 -9.31
C PRO A 200 -0.88 8.38 -7.91
N GLU A 201 -1.63 9.42 -7.49
CA GLU A 201 -1.54 10.05 -6.18
C GLU A 201 -1.69 9.02 -5.06
N LYS A 202 -2.50 7.97 -5.22
CA LYS A 202 -2.67 6.94 -4.19
C LYS A 202 -1.35 6.19 -3.89
N LEU A 203 -0.56 5.90 -4.93
CA LEU A 203 0.71 5.18 -4.80
C LEU A 203 1.85 6.12 -4.39
N LEU A 204 1.86 7.33 -4.94
CA LEU A 204 2.78 8.39 -4.51
C LEU A 204 2.55 8.73 -3.03
N ASP A 205 1.29 8.89 -2.62
CA ASP A 205 0.91 9.15 -1.24
C ASP A 205 1.15 7.97 -0.31
N ALA A 206 1.29 6.76 -0.85
CA ALA A 206 1.72 5.61 -0.08
C ALA A 206 3.25 5.50 0.00
N GLY A 207 4.01 6.34 -0.69
CA GLY A 207 5.47 6.47 -0.60
C GLY A 207 6.26 5.91 -1.79
N ALA A 208 5.60 5.56 -2.88
CA ALA A 208 6.31 5.21 -4.13
C ALA A 208 6.93 6.47 -4.75
N LYS A 209 8.19 6.38 -5.19
CA LYS A 209 8.87 7.48 -5.90
C LYS A 209 8.53 7.53 -7.39
N THR A 210 8.41 6.35 -8.00
CA THR A 210 8.14 6.17 -9.42
C THR A 210 6.79 5.47 -9.57
N VAL A 211 5.87 6.11 -10.28
CA VAL A 211 4.57 5.54 -10.63
C VAL A 211 4.35 5.76 -12.12
N LEU A 212 4.04 4.69 -12.84
CA LEU A 212 3.78 4.69 -14.27
C LEU A 212 2.29 4.49 -14.52
N GLN A 213 1.77 5.03 -15.62
CA GLN A 213 0.40 4.75 -16.05
C GLN A 213 0.25 3.30 -16.54
N ASP A 214 1.25 2.84 -17.29
CA ASP A 214 1.42 1.52 -17.88
C ASP A 214 2.92 1.38 -18.25
N PHE A 215 3.30 0.36 -19.04
CA PHE A 215 4.69 0.18 -19.47
C PHE A 215 5.01 0.82 -20.82
N ASP A 216 4.04 1.44 -21.50
CA ASP A 216 4.28 2.06 -22.79
C ASP A 216 5.11 3.34 -22.64
N ASN A 217 5.86 3.66 -23.69
CA ASN A 217 6.64 4.90 -23.81
C ASN A 217 7.64 5.16 -22.66
N CYS A 218 8.09 4.12 -21.95
CA CYS A 218 9.10 4.23 -20.91
C CYS A 218 10.39 3.48 -21.25
N ASP A 219 11.52 3.94 -20.69
CA ASP A 219 12.78 3.18 -20.66
C ASP A 219 12.81 2.38 -19.36
N PHE A 220 12.16 1.21 -19.38
CA PHE A 220 11.90 0.45 -18.15
C PHE A 220 13.17 0.03 -17.43
N THR A 221 14.24 -0.30 -18.17
CA THR A 221 15.52 -0.68 -17.55
C THR A 221 16.13 0.49 -16.78
N LYS A 222 16.11 1.72 -17.31
CA LYS A 222 16.55 2.90 -16.56
C LYS A 222 15.71 3.16 -15.31
N LEU A 223 14.41 2.90 -15.38
CA LEU A 223 13.52 3.03 -14.23
C LEU A 223 13.86 1.99 -13.15
N LEU A 224 14.16 0.75 -13.53
CA LEU A 224 14.63 -0.28 -12.60
C LEU A 224 15.95 0.11 -11.92
N ASP A 225 16.89 0.67 -12.69
CA ASP A 225 18.18 1.16 -12.15
C ASP A 225 17.96 2.30 -11.15
N ALA A 226 17.02 3.21 -11.42
CA ALA A 226 16.68 4.35 -10.56
C ALA A 226 15.66 4.03 -9.45
N ALA A 227 15.06 2.83 -9.43
CA ALA A 227 14.04 2.48 -8.45
C ALA A 227 14.59 2.53 -7.02
N GLU A 228 13.77 2.98 -6.09
CA GLU A 228 14.12 3.16 -4.68
C GLU A 228 13.13 2.44 -3.78
N VAL A 229 13.55 2.15 -2.55
CA VAL A 229 12.67 1.60 -1.52
C VAL A 229 11.58 2.63 -1.21
N PRO A 230 10.28 2.27 -1.21
CA PRO A 230 9.23 3.19 -0.83
C PRO A 230 9.47 3.79 0.55
N LYS A 231 9.62 5.11 0.60
CA LYS A 231 9.76 5.82 1.86
C LYS A 231 8.41 5.83 2.56
N TYR A 232 8.39 6.03 3.88
CA TYR A 232 7.12 6.36 4.52
C TYR A 232 6.66 7.68 3.93
N ASN A 233 5.50 7.71 3.28
CA ASN A 233 4.79 8.96 3.21
C ASN A 233 4.26 9.17 4.62
N ILE A 234 5.03 9.96 5.37
CA ILE A 234 4.95 10.28 6.79
C ILE A 234 3.56 9.90 7.35
N PRO A 235 3.40 8.75 8.04
CA PRO A 235 2.16 8.40 8.74
C PRO A 235 1.93 9.35 9.92
N PHE A 236 2.78 10.37 10.08
CA PHE A 236 2.65 11.34 11.12
C PHE A 236 1.68 12.46 10.75
N LEU A 237 0.67 12.62 11.59
CA LEU A 237 -0.14 13.82 11.65
C LEU A 237 0.56 14.83 12.55
N LEU A 238 0.48 16.11 12.20
CA LEU A 238 0.98 17.20 13.03
C LEU A 238 -0.17 17.92 13.70
N HIS A 239 -0.09 18.13 15.02
CA HIS A 239 -1.04 18.96 15.75
C HIS A 239 -0.32 20.07 16.52
N ILE A 240 -0.75 21.32 16.34
CA ILE A 240 -0.23 22.46 17.11
C ILE A 240 -1.07 22.61 18.37
N THR A 241 -0.43 22.66 19.53
CA THR A 241 -1.09 22.95 20.81
C THR A 241 -0.20 23.78 21.73
N GLN A 242 -0.78 24.30 22.82
CA GLN A 242 -0.04 24.94 23.88
C GLN A 242 0.79 23.91 24.63
N HIS A 243 2.05 24.23 24.93
CA HIS A 243 2.95 23.37 25.71
C HIS A 243 2.30 22.93 27.03
N LEU A 244 1.61 23.84 27.72
CA LEU A 244 0.95 23.52 28.99
C LEU A 244 -0.19 22.50 28.82
N SER A 245 -0.97 22.59 27.75
CA SER A 245 -2.04 21.62 27.46
C SER A 245 -1.47 20.23 27.19
N TRP A 246 -0.33 20.16 26.50
CA TRP A 246 0.36 18.89 26.29
C TRP A 246 0.92 18.29 27.59
N GLU A 247 1.55 19.11 28.44
CA GLU A 247 2.06 18.63 29.74
C GLU A 247 0.94 18.06 30.62
N GLN A 248 -0.21 18.73 30.66
CA GLN A 248 -1.40 18.25 31.39
C GLN A 248 -1.95 16.94 30.82
N ALA A 249 -1.87 16.74 29.51
CA ALA A 249 -2.37 15.53 28.87
C ALA A 249 -1.50 14.30 29.20
N LYS A 250 -0.18 14.49 29.34
CA LYS A 250 0.72 13.41 29.80
C LYS A 250 0.37 12.94 31.21
N ASP A 251 -0.04 13.85 32.10
CA ASP A 251 -0.44 13.49 33.47
C ASP A 251 -1.77 12.71 33.52
N ASN A 252 -2.60 12.84 32.47
CA ASN A 252 -3.92 12.21 32.39
C ASN A 252 -3.97 11.03 31.40
N ASP A 253 -2.84 10.65 30.80
CA ASP A 253 -2.71 9.63 29.74
C ASP A 253 -3.62 9.85 28.51
N ILE A 254 -4.18 11.05 28.36
CA ILE A 254 -5.10 11.37 27.28
C ILE A 254 -5.05 12.85 26.93
N TYR A 255 -5.04 13.16 25.63
CA TYR A 255 -5.07 14.53 25.12
C TYR A 255 -6.45 14.88 24.56
N ILE A 256 -7.02 15.97 25.07
CA ILE A 256 -8.30 16.55 24.63
C ILE A 256 -8.00 17.96 24.14
N ALA A 257 -8.12 18.19 22.84
CA ALA A 257 -7.96 19.53 22.26
C ALA A 257 -9.21 20.38 22.52
N GLU A 258 -9.05 21.70 22.54
CA GLU A 258 -10.18 22.64 22.59
C GLU A 258 -11.12 22.48 21.39
N SER A 259 -10.58 22.23 20.19
CA SER A 259 -11.39 21.96 18.99
C SER A 259 -12.20 20.68 19.11
N LEU A 260 -11.73 19.67 19.86
CA LEU A 260 -12.53 18.46 20.09
C LEU A 260 -13.79 18.78 20.90
N VAL A 261 -13.68 19.70 21.87
CA VAL A 261 -14.81 20.13 22.72
C VAL A 261 -15.77 21.02 21.94
N ASN A 262 -15.24 21.95 21.14
CA ASN A 262 -16.04 22.99 20.47
C ASN A 262 -16.58 22.56 19.09
N GLU A 263 -15.84 21.73 18.37
CA GLU A 263 -16.08 21.40 16.95
C GLU A 263 -16.27 19.89 16.73
N GLY A 264 -15.88 19.05 17.70
CA GLY A 264 -16.07 17.60 17.67
C GLY A 264 -14.88 16.82 17.09
N PHE A 265 -13.76 17.48 16.76
CA PHE A 265 -12.55 16.83 16.27
C PHE A 265 -11.28 17.63 16.56
N ILE A 266 -10.13 16.95 16.56
CA ILE A 266 -8.80 17.56 16.68
C ILE A 266 -8.27 17.88 15.28
N HIS A 267 -7.94 19.15 15.03
CA HIS A 267 -7.29 19.54 13.77
C HIS A 267 -5.88 19.00 13.68
N CYS A 268 -5.58 18.32 12.57
CA CYS A 268 -4.22 17.92 12.25
C CYS A 268 -3.79 18.50 10.89
N SER A 269 -2.51 18.35 10.59
CA SER A 269 -1.88 18.86 9.37
C SER A 269 -0.85 17.86 8.87
N LYS A 270 -0.64 17.81 7.55
CA LYS A 270 0.57 17.24 6.95
C LYS A 270 1.74 18.21 7.13
N VAL A 271 2.98 17.74 6.92
CA VAL A 271 4.19 18.59 7.05
C VAL A 271 4.12 19.84 6.18
N ALA A 272 3.68 19.71 4.92
CA ALA A 272 3.53 20.85 4.01
C ALA A 272 2.51 21.91 4.47
N GLN A 273 1.56 21.53 5.33
CA GLN A 273 0.44 22.35 5.76
C GLN A 273 0.73 23.15 7.04
N ILE A 274 1.69 22.69 7.85
CA ILE A 274 1.86 23.17 9.23
C ILE A 274 2.21 24.66 9.31
N ILE A 275 3.04 25.18 8.40
CA ILE A 275 3.48 26.59 8.41
C ILE A 275 2.38 27.55 7.96
N PRO A 276 1.66 27.30 6.85
CA PRO A 276 0.47 28.08 6.51
C PRO A 276 -0.56 28.13 7.65
N VAL A 277 -0.85 26.98 8.28
CA VAL A 277 -1.78 26.89 9.43
C VAL A 277 -1.27 27.69 10.63
N ALA A 278 -0.01 27.51 11.02
CA ALA A 278 0.61 28.24 12.13
C ALA A 278 0.53 29.77 11.93
N ASN A 279 0.88 30.24 10.74
CA ASN A 279 0.88 31.66 10.43
C ASN A 279 -0.54 32.25 10.33
N ARG A 280 -1.55 31.45 10.00
CA ARG A 280 -2.95 31.88 9.94
C ARG A 280 -3.61 31.96 11.31
N PHE A 281 -3.42 30.95 12.16
CA PHE A 281 -4.20 30.79 13.40
C PHE A 281 -3.40 31.10 14.67
N PHE A 282 -2.07 31.04 14.61
CA PHE A 282 -1.20 31.15 15.79
C PHE A 282 -0.22 32.32 15.70
N TYR A 283 -0.42 33.28 14.79
CA TYR A 283 0.47 34.43 14.58
C TYR A 283 0.87 35.12 15.90
N ASN A 284 2.17 35.36 16.08
CA ASN A 284 2.77 35.97 17.27
C ASN A 284 2.50 35.23 18.61
N GLN A 285 2.00 34.00 18.57
CA GLN A 285 1.89 33.17 19.76
C GLN A 285 3.23 32.51 20.10
N GLN A 286 3.38 32.20 21.38
CA GLN A 286 4.58 31.62 21.98
C GLN A 286 4.19 30.41 22.82
N LYS A 287 5.17 29.59 23.19
CA LYS A 287 4.97 28.38 24.01
C LYS A 287 4.04 27.34 23.37
N LEU A 288 4.09 27.22 22.05
CA LEU A 288 3.43 26.14 21.33
C LEU A 288 4.36 24.94 21.21
N VAL A 289 3.77 23.78 20.97
CA VAL A 289 4.44 22.56 20.55
C VAL A 289 3.73 21.99 19.34
N ILE A 290 4.48 21.29 18.50
CA ILE A 290 3.94 20.39 17.49
C ILE A 290 4.02 18.98 18.03
N LEU A 291 2.89 18.30 18.10
CA LEU A 291 2.81 16.87 18.35
C LEU A 291 2.99 16.15 17.02
N LEU A 292 3.98 15.28 16.93
CA LEU A 292 4.18 14.33 15.84
C LEU A 292 3.44 13.05 16.20
N ILE A 293 2.33 12.77 15.51
CA ILE A 293 1.35 11.75 15.88
C ILE A 293 1.39 10.62 14.86
N ASP A 294 1.81 9.42 15.24
CA ASP A 294 1.72 8.23 14.39
C ASP A 294 0.26 7.85 14.17
N SER A 295 -0.28 8.16 12.99
CA SER A 295 -1.67 7.87 12.63
C SER A 295 -2.06 6.40 12.78
N GLN A 296 -1.11 5.47 12.73
CA GLN A 296 -1.39 4.04 12.86
C GLN A 296 -1.62 3.61 14.32
N LYS A 297 -1.22 4.44 15.28
CA LYS A 297 -1.43 4.21 16.71
C LYS A 297 -2.63 4.95 17.28
N VAL A 298 -3.25 5.83 16.50
CA VAL A 298 -4.41 6.60 16.95
C VAL A 298 -5.60 5.64 17.09
N GLU A 299 -6.18 5.59 18.29
CA GLU A 299 -7.35 4.74 18.56
C GLU A 299 -8.65 5.33 18.00
N ALA A 300 -8.75 6.65 17.96
CA ALA A 300 -9.90 7.38 17.42
C ALA A 300 -9.91 7.37 15.88
N GLU A 301 -11.10 7.58 15.30
CA GLU A 301 -11.27 7.65 13.85
C GLU A 301 -10.50 8.87 13.28
N ILE A 302 -9.75 8.65 12.20
CA ILE A 302 -9.12 9.73 11.42
C ILE A 302 -9.91 9.93 10.14
N ARG A 303 -10.36 11.17 9.88
CA ARG A 303 -10.99 11.56 8.62
C ARG A 303 -10.16 12.61 7.88
N TYR A 304 -10.30 12.63 6.57
CA TYR A 304 -9.65 13.59 5.69
C TYR A 304 -10.72 14.42 5.01
N GLU A 305 -10.79 15.71 5.33
CA GLU A 305 -11.89 16.58 4.90
C GLU A 305 -11.36 17.89 4.31
N ALA A 306 -12.11 18.43 3.34
CA ALA A 306 -11.75 19.69 2.71
C ALA A 306 -11.98 20.87 3.68
N GLY A 307 -10.95 21.69 3.86
CA GLY A 307 -11.06 23.00 4.51
C GLY A 307 -11.70 24.05 3.59
N GLU A 308 -11.78 25.29 4.07
CA GLU A 308 -12.44 26.41 3.37
C GLU A 308 -11.89 26.67 1.95
N THR A 309 -10.61 26.35 1.71
CA THR A 309 -9.91 26.55 0.44
C THR A 309 -9.99 25.34 -0.49
N GLY A 310 -10.67 24.26 -0.09
CA GLY A 310 -10.72 22.99 -0.82
C GLY A 310 -9.52 22.06 -0.56
N GLU A 311 -8.52 22.52 0.19
CA GLU A 311 -7.38 21.70 0.62
C GLU A 311 -7.82 20.68 1.68
N ILE A 312 -7.33 19.43 1.60
CA ILE A 312 -7.72 18.34 2.49
C ILE A 312 -6.85 18.32 3.75
N PHE A 313 -7.49 18.33 4.92
CA PHE A 313 -6.85 18.24 6.24
C PHE A 313 -7.25 16.95 6.97
N PRO A 314 -6.32 16.31 7.68
CA PRO A 314 -6.64 15.21 8.59
C PRO A 314 -7.26 15.74 9.90
N HIS A 315 -8.26 15.03 10.40
CA HIS A 315 -8.97 15.30 11.66
C HIS A 315 -9.07 14.03 12.50
N ILE A 316 -8.85 14.13 13.82
CA ILE A 316 -9.05 13.02 14.76
C ILE A 316 -10.40 13.20 15.47
N TYR A 317 -11.33 12.28 15.28
CA TYR A 317 -12.68 12.30 15.83
C TYR A 317 -12.74 11.59 17.19
N GLY A 318 -12.01 12.14 18.14
CA GLY A 318 -11.93 11.62 19.50
C GLY A 318 -10.73 12.16 20.24
N SER A 319 -10.65 11.79 21.52
CA SER A 319 -9.47 12.05 22.34
C SER A 319 -8.26 11.31 21.78
N LEU A 320 -7.09 11.93 21.87
CA LEU A 320 -5.84 11.35 21.40
C LEU A 320 -5.14 10.59 22.53
N ASN A 321 -4.87 9.30 22.32
CA ASN A 321 -4.03 8.48 23.18
C ASN A 321 -2.55 8.93 23.10
N ILE A 322 -1.89 9.05 24.25
CA ILE A 322 -0.55 9.67 24.36
C ILE A 322 0.53 8.85 23.65
N ASP A 323 0.40 7.53 23.59
CA ASP A 323 1.34 6.62 22.94
C ASP A 323 1.32 6.70 21.40
N ALA A 324 0.30 7.35 20.83
CA ALA A 324 0.30 7.75 19.43
C ALA A 324 1.23 8.96 19.16
N VAL A 325 1.57 9.76 20.16
CA VAL A 325 2.52 10.87 20.02
C VAL A 325 3.95 10.36 20.13
N THR A 326 4.67 10.32 19.01
CA THR A 326 6.04 9.78 18.95
C THR A 326 7.11 10.83 19.21
N GLN A 327 6.79 12.10 18.97
CA GLN A 327 7.71 13.22 19.22
C GLN A 327 6.95 14.50 19.52
N VAL A 328 7.56 15.37 20.32
CA VAL A 328 7.05 16.69 20.66
C VAL A 328 8.12 17.72 20.31
N ILE A 329 7.76 18.69 19.46
CA ILE A 329 8.70 19.67 18.93
C ILE A 329 8.32 21.05 19.44
N ASN A 330 9.24 21.73 20.10
CA ASN A 330 9.03 23.12 20.52
C ASN A 330 8.77 24.00 19.30
N PHE A 331 7.71 24.80 19.36
CA PHE A 331 7.28 25.61 18.24
C PHE A 331 6.99 27.04 18.72
N ALA A 332 7.86 27.96 18.32
CA ALA A 332 7.78 29.36 18.72
C ALA A 332 7.85 30.23 17.47
N SER A 333 7.06 31.30 17.45
CA SER A 333 7.19 32.30 16.39
C SER A 333 8.51 33.06 16.54
N GLY A 334 9.09 33.44 15.41
CA GLY A 334 10.25 34.32 15.34
C GLY A 334 9.90 35.75 15.77
N VAL A 335 10.91 36.62 15.79
CA VAL A 335 10.77 38.03 16.22
C VAL A 335 9.78 38.85 15.37
N ASN A 336 9.46 38.39 14.16
CA ASN A 336 8.49 38.98 13.24
C ASN A 336 7.06 38.43 13.41
N GLY A 337 6.84 37.53 14.37
CA GLY A 337 5.56 36.89 14.65
C GLY A 337 5.22 35.70 13.74
N TYR A 338 6.05 35.39 12.75
CA TYR A 338 5.88 34.25 11.83
C TYR A 338 6.60 33.00 12.33
N PHE A 339 6.14 31.84 11.86
CA PHE A 339 6.74 30.55 12.16
C PHE A 339 7.54 30.04 10.97
N ASP A 340 8.69 29.44 11.30
CA ASP A 340 9.54 28.70 10.37
C ASP A 340 9.41 27.19 10.63
N LEU A 341 9.64 26.38 9.60
CA LEU A 341 9.61 24.92 9.74
C LEU A 341 10.72 24.47 10.70
N PRO A 342 10.40 23.79 11.82
CA PRO A 342 11.42 23.32 12.76
C PRO A 342 12.42 22.40 12.08
N LYS A 343 13.68 22.48 12.49
CA LYS A 343 14.75 21.66 11.92
C LYS A 343 14.44 20.17 12.02
N GLN A 344 13.81 19.71 13.09
CA GLN A 344 13.40 18.31 13.24
C GLN A 344 12.43 17.84 12.14
N LEU A 345 11.54 18.72 11.66
CA LEU A 345 10.67 18.40 10.53
C LEU A 345 11.40 18.54 9.18
N GLN A 346 12.39 19.43 9.07
CA GLN A 346 13.27 19.49 7.89
C GLN A 346 14.16 18.25 7.78
N ASP A 347 14.71 17.78 8.90
CA ASP A 347 15.52 16.56 8.99
C ASP A 347 14.64 15.34 8.63
N LEU A 348 13.39 15.29 9.12
CA LEU A 348 12.41 14.27 8.72
C LEU A 348 12.11 14.28 7.21
N LEU A 349 12.15 15.45 6.56
CA LEU A 349 11.99 15.58 5.11
C LEU A 349 13.27 15.23 4.33
N SER A 350 14.46 15.46 4.89
CA SER A 350 15.76 15.27 4.22
C SER A 350 16.39 13.89 4.46
N GLU A 351 16.08 13.21 5.57
CA GLU A 351 16.27 11.75 5.71
C GLU A 351 15.33 10.97 4.77
N THR A 352 14.37 11.68 4.15
CA THR A 352 13.51 11.18 3.09
C THR A 352 13.83 11.70 1.68
N GLU A 353 14.93 12.45 1.52
CA GLU A 353 15.58 12.68 0.20
C GLU A 353 16.67 11.64 -0.04
#